data_AF-A0A973MFL3-F1
#
_entry.id   AF-A0A973MFL3-F1
#
_cell.length_a   1.000
_cell.length_b   1.000
_cell.length_c   1.000
_cell.angle_alpha   90.00
_cell.angle_beta   90.00
_cell.angle_gamma   90.00
#
_symmetry.space_group_name_H-M   'P 1'
#
loop_
_entity.id
_entity.type
_entity.pdbx_description
1 polymer ?
#
loop_
_entity_poly.entity_id
_entity_poly.type
_entity_poly.pdbx_seq_one_letter_code
_entity_poly.pdbx_strand_id
1 'polypeptide(L)'
;MTDVSENVRQHVYSLLFDQMDLCCGLPETSFELIRDVLTAFREKQSIDALLPNDGARYIVLGMLERVGLIEHGSIVDASWLTRKGEWYWQAMTRLEYHDIEGEDGVGLAHDGKACMDACLKPFWGLH
;
A
#
# COMPACT_ATOMS: atom_id res chain seq x y z
N MET A 1 4.21 -25.16 2.84
CA MET A 1 3.19 -24.13 2.60
C MET A 1 3.64 -22.95 3.44
N THR A 2 4.38 -22.01 2.83
CA THR A 2 4.58 -20.70 3.45
C THR A 2 3.20 -20.08 3.63
N ASP A 3 2.94 -19.60 4.83
CA ASP A 3 1.63 -19.13 5.22
C ASP A 3 1.22 -17.95 4.34
N VAL A 4 -0.03 -17.87 3.91
CA VAL A 4 -0.49 -16.78 3.03
C VAL A 4 -0.28 -15.42 3.71
N SER A 5 -0.32 -15.40 5.05
CA SER A 5 -0.03 -14.24 5.90
C SER A 5 1.41 -13.71 5.73
N GLU A 6 2.41 -14.61 5.69
CA GLU A 6 3.84 -14.30 5.52
C GLU A 6 4.10 -13.58 4.18
N ASN A 7 3.45 -14.05 3.12
CA ASN A 7 3.56 -13.43 1.79
C ASN A 7 2.96 -12.01 1.75
N VAL A 8 1.84 -11.76 2.45
CA VAL A 8 1.22 -10.42 2.48
C VAL A 8 2.11 -9.42 3.21
N ARG A 9 2.67 -9.80 4.37
CA ARG A 9 3.60 -8.95 5.15
C ARG A 9 4.81 -8.56 4.32
N GLN A 10 5.43 -9.52 3.63
CA GLN A 10 6.58 -9.26 2.77
C GLN A 10 6.27 -8.28 1.63
N HIS A 11 5.07 -8.37 1.03
CA HIS A 11 4.65 -7.42 -0.02
C HIS A 11 4.44 -6.00 0.49
N VAL A 12 3.86 -5.85 1.68
CA VAL A 12 3.69 -4.55 2.35
C VAL A 12 5.04 -3.98 2.74
N TYR A 13 5.93 -4.79 3.30
CA TYR A 13 7.31 -4.42 3.59
C TYR A 13 8.04 -3.92 2.33
N SER A 14 8.06 -4.71 1.26
CA SER A 14 8.76 -4.35 0.02
C SER A 14 8.18 -3.09 -0.64
N LEU A 15 6.87 -2.87 -0.53
CA LEU A 15 6.28 -1.61 -1.00
C LEU A 15 6.88 -0.40 -0.26
N LEU A 16 6.89 -0.44 1.07
CA LEU A 16 7.30 0.69 1.90
C LEU A 16 8.80 0.94 1.81
N PHE A 17 9.60 -0.11 1.94
CA PHE A 17 11.04 0.01 2.09
C PHE A 17 11.81 -0.05 0.76
N ASP A 18 11.37 -0.84 -0.21
CA ASP A 18 12.09 -0.98 -1.49
C ASP A 18 11.54 -0.04 -2.57
N GLN A 19 10.21 0.03 -2.71
CA GLN A 19 9.58 0.80 -3.80
C GLN A 19 9.39 2.27 -3.43
N MET A 20 9.01 2.56 -2.18
CA MET A 20 8.75 3.92 -1.70
C MET A 20 9.93 4.54 -0.96
N ASP A 21 10.96 3.76 -0.63
CA ASP A 21 12.19 4.19 0.07
C ASP A 21 11.90 4.89 1.42
N LEU A 22 10.91 4.39 2.17
CA LEU A 22 10.49 4.93 3.46
C LEU A 22 11.29 4.35 4.64
N CYS A 23 12.56 4.00 4.39
CA CYS A 23 13.42 3.33 5.37
C CYS A 23 13.98 4.26 6.46
N CYS A 24 13.90 5.58 6.27
CA CYS A 24 14.43 6.57 7.20
C CYS A 24 13.30 7.42 7.79
N GLY A 25 13.32 7.65 9.11
CA GLY A 25 12.38 8.54 9.79
C GLY A 25 11.42 7.80 10.73
N LEU A 26 10.10 7.96 10.51
CA LEU A 26 9.02 7.37 11.30
C LEU A 26 8.23 6.38 10.42
N PRO A 27 8.71 5.13 10.26
CA PRO A 27 8.11 4.15 9.36
C PRO A 27 6.68 3.74 9.77
N GLU A 28 6.40 3.67 11.07
CA GLU A 28 5.05 3.43 11.61
C GLU A 28 4.06 4.49 11.14
N THR A 29 4.37 5.76 11.36
CA THR A 29 3.52 6.88 10.92
C THR A 29 3.40 6.95 9.39
N SER A 30 4.43 6.51 8.66
CA SER A 30 4.38 6.45 7.21
C SER A 30 3.45 5.34 6.72
N PHE A 31 3.48 4.17 7.37
CA PHE A 31 2.54 3.07 7.13
C PHE A 31 1.09 3.54 7.38
N GLU A 32 0.83 4.17 8.52
CA GLU A 32 -0.48 4.69 8.89
C GLU A 32 -0.97 5.74 7.87
N LEU A 33 -0.12 6.71 7.51
CA LEU A 33 -0.47 7.73 6.53
C LEU A 33 -0.88 7.10 5.18
N ILE A 34 -0.13 6.12 4.69
CA ILE A 34 -0.46 5.45 3.42
C ILE A 34 -1.78 4.70 3.56
N ARG A 35 -1.97 3.92 4.63
CA ARG A 35 -3.23 3.21 4.90
C ARG A 35 -4.42 4.17 4.93
N ASP A 36 -4.27 5.31 5.60
CA ASP A 36 -5.33 6.28 5.80
C ASP A 36 -5.66 7.03 4.50
N VAL A 37 -4.65 7.39 3.69
CA VAL A 37 -4.86 7.97 2.35
C VAL A 37 -5.57 6.98 1.42
N LEU A 38 -5.15 5.70 1.40
CA LEU A 38 -5.83 4.67 0.60
C LEU A 38 -7.27 4.45 1.07
N THR A 39 -7.51 4.50 2.39
CA THR A 39 -8.85 4.40 2.98
C THR A 39 -9.72 5.57 2.56
N ALA A 40 -9.20 6.80 2.60
CA ALA A 40 -9.92 7.98 2.14
C ALA A 40 -10.33 7.86 0.66
N PHE A 41 -9.43 7.38 -0.22
CA PHE A 41 -9.80 7.11 -1.62
C PHE A 41 -10.88 6.04 -1.76
N ARG A 42 -10.77 4.95 -1.00
CA ARG A 42 -11.77 3.87 -1.01
C ARG A 42 -13.14 4.36 -0.59
N GLU A 43 -13.19 5.16 0.47
CA GLU A 43 -14.41 5.70 1.06
C GLU A 43 -14.88 6.98 0.37
N LYS A 44 -14.17 7.44 -0.66
CA LYS A 44 -14.44 8.68 -1.41
C LYS A 44 -14.50 9.91 -0.51
N GLN A 45 -13.62 9.95 0.50
CA GLN A 45 -13.45 11.07 1.42
C GLN A 45 -12.36 12.01 0.92
N SER A 46 -12.44 13.28 1.32
CA SER A 46 -11.34 14.22 1.09
C SER A 46 -10.14 13.84 1.96
N ILE A 47 -8.95 13.96 1.36
CA ILE A 47 -7.65 13.80 2.03
C ILE A 47 -7.09 15.12 2.59
N ASP A 48 -7.82 16.24 2.45
CA ASP A 48 -7.35 17.57 2.89
C ASP A 48 -7.00 17.61 4.39
N ALA A 49 -7.75 16.86 5.21
CA ALA A 49 -7.48 16.77 6.64
C ALA A 49 -6.22 15.95 6.97
N LEU A 50 -5.89 14.95 6.13
CA LEU A 50 -4.70 14.12 6.26
C LEU A 50 -3.46 14.85 5.73
N LEU A 51 -3.62 15.60 4.64
CA LEU A 51 -2.55 16.28 3.90
C LEU A 51 -2.91 17.75 3.65
N PRO A 52 -2.91 18.61 4.69
CA PRO A 52 -3.37 19.99 4.60
C PRO A 52 -2.44 20.92 3.80
N ASN A 53 -1.23 20.48 3.48
CA ASN A 53 -0.27 21.24 2.70
C ASN A 53 -0.23 20.72 1.25
N ASP A 54 -0.55 21.59 0.29
CA ASP A 54 -0.58 21.25 -1.15
C ASP A 54 0.70 20.60 -1.65
N GLY A 55 1.86 21.14 -1.25
CA GLY A 55 3.16 20.59 -1.68
C GLY A 55 3.37 19.18 -1.15
N ALA A 56 3.15 18.97 0.15
CA ALA A 56 3.24 17.64 0.76
C ALA A 56 2.23 16.67 0.15
N ARG A 57 1.01 17.13 -0.11
CA ARG A 57 -0.05 16.35 -0.76
C ARG A 57 0.37 15.87 -2.14
N TYR A 58 0.86 16.76 -3.01
CA TYR A 58 1.31 16.36 -4.34
C TYR A 58 2.52 15.43 -4.31
N ILE A 59 3.42 15.59 -3.33
CA ILE A 59 4.54 14.65 -3.14
C ILE A 59 4.02 13.26 -2.78
N VAL A 60 3.16 13.16 -1.77
CA VAL A 60 2.62 11.86 -1.31
C VAL A 60 1.82 11.19 -2.42
N LEU A 61 0.92 11.91 -3.09
CA LEU A 61 0.10 11.36 -4.16
C LEU A 61 0.95 10.97 -5.38
N GLY A 62 1.93 11.78 -5.75
CA GLY A 62 2.88 11.43 -6.81
C GLY A 62 3.72 10.18 -6.47
N MET A 63 4.07 9.97 -5.20
CA MET A 63 4.73 8.74 -4.76
C MET A 63 3.81 7.53 -4.90
N LEU A 64 2.56 7.62 -4.44
CA LEU A 64 1.57 6.55 -4.53
C LEU A 64 1.26 6.17 -5.99
N GLU A 65 1.18 7.16 -6.87
CA GLU A 65 1.00 6.94 -8.30
C GLU A 65 2.22 6.29 -8.95
N ARG A 66 3.43 6.75 -8.62
CA ARG A 66 4.69 6.17 -9.13
C ARG A 66 4.78 4.68 -8.83
N VAL A 67 4.30 4.23 -7.68
CA VAL A 67 4.24 2.81 -7.31
C VAL A 67 2.94 2.11 -7.74
N GLY A 68 2.06 2.82 -8.44
CA GLY A 68 0.85 2.29 -9.07
C GLY A 68 -0.27 1.96 -8.08
N LEU A 69 -0.31 2.56 -6.89
CA LEU A 69 -1.40 2.38 -5.93
C LEU A 69 -2.61 3.24 -6.27
N ILE A 70 -2.38 4.44 -6.81
CA ILE A 70 -3.42 5.31 -7.31
C ILE A 70 -3.15 5.68 -8.77
N GLU A 71 -4.18 6.19 -9.43
CA GLU A 71 -4.09 6.85 -10.74
C GLU A 71 -4.85 8.16 -10.64
N HIS A 72 -4.33 9.23 -11.22
CA HIS A 72 -5.03 10.51 -11.30
C HIS A 72 -5.70 10.71 -12.66
N GLY A 73 -6.84 11.39 -12.64
CA GLY A 73 -7.51 11.85 -13.86
C GLY A 73 -6.84 13.11 -14.42
N SER A 74 -7.64 14.15 -14.66
CA SER A 74 -7.10 15.43 -15.18
C SER A 74 -6.44 16.30 -14.10
N ILE A 75 -6.69 16.01 -12.83
CA ILE A 75 -6.09 16.67 -11.67
C ILE A 75 -5.77 15.62 -10.61
N VAL A 76 -4.75 15.88 -9.78
CA VAL A 76 -4.32 14.95 -8.73
C VAL A 76 -5.42 14.71 -7.68
N ASP A 77 -6.25 15.71 -7.37
CA ASP A 77 -7.39 15.52 -6.44
C ASP A 77 -8.52 14.66 -7.03
N ALA A 78 -8.47 14.35 -8.32
CA ALA A 78 -9.38 13.43 -8.99
C ALA A 78 -8.76 12.03 -9.12
N SER A 79 -7.97 11.61 -8.12
CA SER A 79 -7.35 10.29 -8.09
C SER A 79 -8.29 9.20 -7.59
N TRP A 80 -8.02 7.96 -7.98
CA TRP A 80 -8.70 6.76 -7.50
C TRP A 80 -7.71 5.61 -7.26
N LEU A 81 -8.13 4.61 -6.47
CA LEU A 81 -7.35 3.40 -6.26
C LEU A 81 -7.25 2.58 -7.55
N THR A 82 -6.04 2.14 -7.90
CA THR A 82 -5.88 1.08 -8.90
C THR A 82 -6.26 -0.27 -8.30
N ARG A 83 -6.25 -1.33 -9.12
CA ARG A 83 -6.37 -2.71 -8.61
C ARG A 83 -5.25 -3.08 -7.62
N LYS A 84 -4.03 -2.57 -7.83
CA LYS A 84 -2.91 -2.77 -6.89
C LYS A 84 -3.19 -2.00 -5.59
N GLY A 85 -3.66 -0.75 -5.69
CA GLY A 85 -4.07 0.06 -4.55
C GLY A 85 -5.12 -0.60 -3.67
N GLU A 86 -6.18 -1.13 -4.27
CA GLU A 86 -7.25 -1.84 -3.55
C GLU A 86 -6.72 -3.07 -2.79
N TRP A 87 -5.81 -3.83 -3.38
CA TRP A 87 -5.19 -4.96 -2.70
C TRP A 87 -4.35 -4.52 -1.51
N TYR A 88 -3.51 -3.48 -1.67
CA TYR A 88 -2.69 -2.95 -0.59
C TYR A 88 -3.52 -2.30 0.51
N TRP A 89 -4.61 -1.60 0.18
CA TRP A 89 -5.56 -1.09 1.16
C TRP A 89 -6.14 -2.22 2.02
N GLN A 90 -6.59 -3.31 1.40
CA GLN A 90 -7.10 -4.47 2.14
C GLN A 90 -6.03 -5.17 2.99
N ALA A 91 -4.79 -5.23 2.51
CA ALA A 91 -3.68 -5.78 3.28
C ALA A 91 -3.36 -4.91 4.51
N MET A 92 -3.21 -3.60 4.31
CA MET A 92 -2.81 -2.65 5.36
C MET A 92 -3.91 -2.35 6.37
N THR A 93 -5.17 -2.61 6.05
CA THR A 93 -6.29 -2.51 7.02
C THR A 93 -6.45 -3.75 7.91
N ARG A 94 -5.72 -4.83 7.61
CA ARG A 94 -5.74 -6.10 8.36
C ARG A 94 -4.44 -6.36 9.12
N LEU A 95 -3.46 -5.49 8.93
CA LEU A 95 -2.14 -5.57 9.54
C LEU A 95 -1.92 -4.32 10.37
N GLU A 96 -1.28 -4.48 11.51
CA GLU A 96 -0.68 -3.38 12.25
C GLU A 96 0.77 -3.21 11.82
N TYR A 97 1.39 -2.05 12.09
CA TYR A 97 2.79 -1.84 11.73
C TYR A 97 3.74 -2.88 12.38
N HIS A 98 3.45 -3.29 13.62
CA HIS A 98 4.22 -4.35 14.29
C HIS A 98 4.13 -5.73 13.60
N ASP A 99 3.11 -5.98 12.76
CA ASP A 99 3.01 -7.22 11.99
C ASP A 99 4.02 -7.28 10.85
N ILE A 100 4.58 -6.14 10.44
CA ILE A 100 5.59 -6.03 9.37
C ILE A 100 6.97 -5.64 9.92
N GLU A 101 7.05 -5.15 11.15
CA GLU A 101 8.29 -4.83 11.85
C GLU A 101 8.66 -5.96 12.83
N GLY A 102 9.51 -6.89 12.38
CA GLY A 102 10.19 -7.84 13.25
C GLY A 102 9.73 -9.28 13.16
N GLU A 103 10.36 -10.04 12.26
CA GLU A 103 10.86 -11.39 12.54
C GLU A 103 12.19 -11.57 11.77
N ASP A 104 13.19 -12.17 12.41
CA ASP A 104 14.48 -12.51 11.80
C ASP A 104 14.26 -13.50 10.62
N GLY A 105 14.33 -13.02 9.38
CA GLY A 105 14.17 -13.82 8.16
C GLY A 105 12.69 -13.97 7.77
N VAL A 106 12.27 -14.06 6.51
CA VAL A 106 12.90 -14.58 5.30
C VAL A 106 12.05 -14.09 4.11
N GLY A 107 12.71 -13.82 2.99
CA GLY A 107 12.05 -13.57 1.72
C GLY A 107 12.87 -12.67 0.79
N LEU A 108 13.85 -13.27 0.12
CA LEU A 108 14.56 -12.65 -1.01
C LEU A 108 13.57 -12.01 -2.00
N ALA A 109 14.02 -10.95 -2.68
CA ALA A 109 13.25 -10.26 -3.71
C ALA A 109 12.74 -11.25 -4.79
N HIS A 110 11.46 -11.59 -4.73
CA HIS A 110 10.70 -12.04 -5.89
C HIS A 110 9.91 -10.84 -6.42
N ASP A 111 9.83 -10.70 -7.74
CA ASP A 111 9.27 -9.55 -8.48
C ASP A 111 7.78 -9.24 -8.24
N GLY A 112 7.18 -9.89 -7.25
CA GLY A 112 5.80 -9.75 -6.81
C GLY A 112 4.75 -10.20 -7.82
N LYS A 113 5.15 -10.58 -9.04
CA LYS A 113 4.20 -10.85 -10.13
C LYS A 113 3.46 -12.17 -9.92
N ALA A 114 4.19 -13.22 -9.54
CA ALA A 114 3.62 -14.54 -9.25
C ALA A 114 2.82 -14.58 -7.94
N CYS A 115 3.25 -13.82 -6.92
CA CYS A 115 2.62 -13.79 -5.60
C CYS A 115 1.34 -12.92 -5.59
N MET A 116 1.32 -11.80 -6.33
CA MET A 116 0.06 -11.05 -6.55
C MET A 116 -0.99 -11.93 -7.22
N ASP A 117 -0.63 -12.69 -8.26
CA ASP A 117 -1.58 -13.59 -8.93
C ASP A 117 -2.09 -14.71 -8.01
N ALA A 118 -1.25 -15.23 -7.10
CA ALA A 118 -1.66 -16.22 -6.10
C ALA A 118 -2.51 -15.61 -4.97
N CYS A 119 -2.20 -14.40 -4.51
CA CYS A 119 -3.01 -13.65 -3.54
C CYS A 119 -4.36 -13.19 -4.11
N LEU A 120 -4.45 -12.98 -5.42
CA LEU A 120 -5.69 -12.63 -6.14
C LEU A 120 -6.56 -13.85 -6.46
N LYS A 121 -6.02 -15.08 -6.38
CA LYS A 121 -6.69 -16.31 -6.81
C LYS A 121 -7.79 -16.88 -5.91
N PRO A 122 -7.91 -16.60 -4.58
CA PRO A 122 -9.04 -17.11 -3.82
C PRO A 122 -10.17 -16.10 -3.55
N PHE A 123 -10.05 -14.82 -3.95
CA PHE A 123 -11.11 -13.83 -3.64
C PHE A 123 -12.27 -13.80 -4.64
N TRP A 124 -12.08 -14.32 -5.86
CA TRP A 124 -13.16 -14.48 -6.83
C TRP A 124 -13.64 -15.93 -6.80
N GLY A 125 -14.44 -16.25 -5.78
CA GLY A 125 -15.36 -17.37 -5.83
C GLY A 125 -16.35 -17.15 -6.97
N LEU A 126 -15.95 -17.50 -8.20
CA LEU A 126 -16.88 -17.77 -9.29
C LEU A 126 -17.58 -19.10 -8.96
N HIS A 127 -18.75 -18.97 -8.35
CA HIS A 127 -19.93 -19.74 -8.73
C HIS A 127 -20.92 -18.77 -9.38
#